data_AF-A0A2S0M7V6-F1
#
_entry.id   AF-A0A2S0M7V6-F1
#
_cell.length_a   1.000
_cell.length_b   1.000
_cell.length_c   1.000
_cell.angle_alpha   90.00
_cell.angle_beta   90.00
_cell.angle_gamma   90.00
#
_symmetry.space_group_name_H-M   'P 1'
#
loop_
_entity.id
_entity.type
_entity.pdbx_description
1 polymer ?
#
loop_
_entity_poly.entity_id
_entity_poly.type
_entity_poly.pdbx_seq_one_letter_code
_entity_poly.pdbx_strand_id
1 'polypeptide(L)'
;MKVRGKAREITVTQRSLADAIGLTPPRISQLIQEGVVIRDEKDKSGGVFLVQSILNYKDATKGNGGDEDIDYMTEKARHEKTKREIAELRLAKMEHRVYSAKTVELVMTEMLSNLRTQLLGLPTKLAPQLEGKTKEEIYARLTKELEEKLSELSEYSPDLFTDEEVEEEDEP
;
A
#
# COMPACT_ATOMS: atom_id res chain seq x y z
N MET A 1 13.98 -29.43 29.05
CA MET A 1 14.02 -29.79 30.48
C MET A 1 13.10 -28.83 31.24
N LYS A 2 12.17 -29.31 32.09
CA LYS A 2 11.30 -28.42 32.88
C LYS A 2 12.01 -28.05 34.18
N VAL A 3 12.17 -26.76 34.47
CA VAL A 3 12.74 -26.30 35.75
C VAL A 3 11.66 -26.38 36.83
N ARG A 4 11.94 -27.06 37.94
CA ARG A 4 11.04 -27.15 39.11
C ARG A 4 11.63 -26.28 40.22
N GLY A 5 10.99 -25.13 40.50
CA GLY A 5 11.44 -24.15 41.50
C GLY A 5 10.69 -22.82 41.35
N LYS A 6 10.90 -21.87 42.27
CA LYS A 6 10.37 -20.51 42.12
C LYS A 6 11.08 -19.81 40.97
N ALA A 7 10.33 -19.41 39.94
CA ALA A 7 10.89 -18.85 38.71
C ALA A 7 11.81 -17.63 38.94
N ARG A 8 11.52 -16.81 39.96
CA ARG A 8 12.33 -15.63 40.31
C ARG A 8 13.69 -15.95 40.94
N GLU A 9 13.86 -17.15 41.46
CA GLU A 9 15.11 -17.61 42.10
C GLU A 9 16.00 -18.39 41.12
N ILE A 10 15.57 -18.55 39.86
CA ILE A 10 16.36 -19.23 38.83
C ILE A 10 17.55 -18.35 38.44
N THR A 11 18.75 -18.89 38.62
CA THR A 11 20.00 -18.29 38.15
C THR A 11 20.49 -18.97 36.87
N VAL A 12 21.12 -18.20 36.00
CA VAL A 12 21.78 -18.67 34.78
C VAL A 12 23.16 -18.05 34.65
N THR A 13 23.99 -18.60 33.77
CA THR A 13 25.26 -17.95 33.42
C THR A 13 25.01 -16.67 32.63
N GLN A 14 25.94 -15.71 32.69
CA GLN A 14 25.85 -14.48 31.90
C GLN A 14 25.79 -14.75 30.39
N ARG A 15 26.48 -15.80 29.92
CA ARG A 15 26.44 -16.23 28.52
C ARG A 15 25.07 -16.76 28.13
N SER A 16 24.48 -17.63 28.96
CA SER A 16 23.13 -18.14 28.73
C SER A 16 22.08 -17.02 28.77
N LEU A 17 22.27 -16.01 29.64
CA LEU A 17 21.41 -14.82 29.63
C LEU A 17 21.58 -14.05 28.32
N ALA A 18 22.82 -13.78 27.89
CA ALA A 18 23.13 -13.08 26.65
C ALA A 18 22.44 -13.74 25.43
N ASP A 19 22.59 -15.06 25.31
CA ASP A 19 21.98 -15.85 24.25
C ASP A 19 20.44 -15.81 24.32
N ALA A 20 19.86 -15.82 25.52
CA ALA A 20 18.41 -15.83 25.72
C ALA A 20 17.72 -14.50 25.38
N ILE A 21 18.41 -13.36 25.54
CA ILE A 21 17.84 -12.03 25.26
C ILE A 21 18.47 -11.32 24.05
N GLY A 22 19.29 -12.04 23.27
CA GLY A 22 19.88 -11.51 22.04
C GLY A 22 20.91 -10.40 22.25
N LEU A 23 21.66 -10.44 23.35
CA LEU A 23 22.71 -9.46 23.66
C LEU A 23 24.09 -10.10 23.62
N THR A 24 25.13 -9.26 23.53
CA THR A 24 26.52 -9.73 23.60
C THR A 24 26.99 -9.88 25.06
N PRO A 25 27.91 -10.81 25.37
CA PRO A 25 28.46 -10.95 26.73
C PRO A 25 29.08 -9.67 27.33
N PRO A 26 29.77 -8.80 26.56
CA PRO A 26 30.21 -7.50 27.04
C PRO A 26 29.04 -6.58 27.47
N ARG A 27 27.94 -6.57 26.71
CA ARG A 27 26.75 -5.78 27.05
C ARG A 27 26.10 -6.27 28.35
N ILE A 28 26.05 -7.59 28.58
CA ILE A 28 25.59 -8.14 29.86
C ILE A 28 26.49 -7.68 31.02
N SER A 29 27.80 -7.66 30.82
CA SER A 29 28.76 -7.21 31.85
C SER A 29 28.54 -5.74 32.21
N GLN A 30 28.26 -4.89 31.22
CA GLN A 30 27.89 -3.50 31.44
C GLN A 30 26.57 -3.37 32.21
N LEU A 31 25.53 -4.10 31.81
CA LEU A 31 24.22 -4.07 32.47
C LEU A 31 24.29 -4.55 33.92
N ILE A 32 25.25 -5.40 34.26
CA ILE A 32 25.54 -5.78 35.66
C ILE A 32 26.10 -4.59 36.44
N GLN A 33 27.04 -3.84 35.85
CA GLN A 33 27.62 -2.65 36.48
C GLN A 33 26.58 -1.54 36.66
N GLU A 34 25.65 -1.42 35.71
CA GLU A 34 24.51 -0.49 35.76
C GLU A 34 23.40 -0.95 36.72
N GLY A 35 23.51 -2.13 37.33
CA GLY A 35 22.51 -2.67 38.26
C GLY A 35 21.22 -3.15 37.60
N VAL A 36 21.18 -3.22 36.26
CA VAL A 36 20.03 -3.71 35.49
C VAL A 36 19.96 -5.24 35.54
N VAL A 37 21.10 -5.92 35.34
CA VAL A 37 21.23 -7.38 35.49
C VAL A 37 21.69 -7.70 36.91
N ILE A 38 20.91 -8.50 37.63
CA ILE A 38 21.15 -8.77 39.06
C ILE A 38 21.94 -10.05 39.23
N ARG A 39 23.13 -9.95 39.84
CA ARG A 39 23.94 -11.11 40.25
C ARG A 39 23.33 -11.79 41.47
N ASP A 40 23.45 -13.11 41.51
CA ASP A 40 23.22 -13.87 42.73
C ASP A 40 24.51 -13.92 43.55
N GLU A 41 24.57 -13.13 44.63
CA GLU A 41 25.72 -13.07 45.54
C GLU A 41 25.99 -14.41 46.26
N LYS A 42 24.99 -15.30 46.32
CA LYS A 42 25.14 -16.62 46.95
C LYS A 42 25.76 -17.63 46.00
N ASP A 43 25.75 -17.35 44.70
CA ASP A 43 26.33 -18.21 43.68
C ASP A 43 27.80 -17.86 43.46
N LYS A 44 28.70 -18.72 43.96
CA LYS A 44 30.16 -18.58 43.80
C LYS A 44 30.63 -18.61 42.34
N SER A 45 29.79 -19.10 41.42
CA SER A 45 30.07 -19.11 39.98
C SER A 45 29.69 -17.80 39.27
N GLY A 46 29.08 -16.85 39.98
CA GLY A 46 28.71 -15.54 39.44
C GLY A 46 27.48 -15.56 38.54
N GLY A 47 26.52 -16.45 38.83
CA GLY A 47 25.22 -16.52 38.17
C GLY A 47 24.39 -15.24 38.34
N VAL A 48 23.42 -15.06 37.44
CA VAL A 48 22.51 -13.91 37.41
C VAL A 48 21.06 -14.38 37.45
N PHE A 49 20.19 -13.63 38.14
CA PHE A 49 18.77 -13.95 38.22
C PHE A 49 18.09 -13.73 36.87
N LEU A 50 17.59 -14.80 36.26
CA LEU A 50 17.06 -14.78 34.91
C LEU A 50 15.85 -13.84 34.80
N VAL A 51 14.79 -14.13 35.55
CA VAL A 51 13.50 -13.42 35.43
C VAL A 51 13.64 -11.96 35.83
N GLN A 52 14.34 -11.67 36.92
CA GLN A 52 14.49 -10.30 37.42
C GLN A 52 15.32 -9.44 36.45
N SER A 53 16.41 -9.98 35.92
CA SER A 53 17.28 -9.25 34.97
C SER A 53 16.56 -8.95 33.66
N ILE A 54 15.72 -9.86 33.15
CA ILE A 54 14.91 -9.64 31.94
C ILE A 54 13.88 -8.52 32.16
N LEU A 55 13.19 -8.53 33.30
CA LEU A 55 12.18 -7.50 33.62
C LEU A 55 12.84 -6.11 33.75
N ASN A 56 13.94 -6.04 34.50
CA ASN A 56 14.71 -4.81 34.66
C ASN A 56 15.22 -4.28 33.31
N TYR A 57 15.75 -5.17 32.46
CA TYR A 57 16.22 -4.79 31.13
C TYR A 57 15.09 -4.21 30.26
N LYS A 58 13.92 -4.86 30.25
CA LYS A 58 12.74 -4.37 29.52
C LYS A 58 12.27 -3.00 30.01
N ASP A 59 12.35 -2.74 31.31
CA ASP A 59 11.93 -1.44 31.85
C ASP A 59 13.00 -0.35 31.60
N ALA A 60 14.28 -0.70 31.61
CA ALA A 60 15.38 0.19 31.26
C ALA A 60 15.37 0.57 29.76
N THR A 61 15.00 -0.34 28.87
CA THR A 61 14.94 -0.06 27.42
C THR A 61 13.72 0.77 27.01
N LYS A 62 12.61 0.72 27.76
CA LYS A 62 11.45 1.60 27.51
C LYS A 62 11.75 3.10 27.64
N GLY A 63 12.79 3.47 28.39
CA GLY A 63 13.19 4.87 28.61
C GLY A 63 14.29 5.38 27.66
N ASN A 64 15.00 4.48 26.98
CA ASN A 64 16.14 4.78 26.11
C ASN A 64 15.83 4.41 24.65
N GLY A 65 14.73 4.94 24.10
CA GLY A 65 14.51 4.92 22.66
C GLY A 65 15.57 5.81 22.01
N GLY A 66 16.65 5.20 21.53
CA GLY A 66 17.68 5.90 20.76
C GLY A 66 17.14 6.35 19.40
N ASP A 67 17.89 7.20 18.69
CA ASP A 67 17.56 7.69 17.35
C ASP A 67 17.14 6.57 16.38
N GLU A 68 17.71 5.37 16.54
CA GLU A 68 17.44 4.19 15.72
C GLU A 68 16.03 3.61 15.92
N ASP A 69 15.48 3.64 17.15
CA ASP A 69 14.11 3.22 17.43
C ASP A 69 13.09 4.26 16.93
N ILE A 70 13.46 5.55 16.99
CA ILE A 70 12.64 6.65 16.45
C ILE A 70 12.59 6.57 14.92
N ASP A 71 13.72 6.28 14.27
CA ASP A 71 13.80 6.09 12.82
C ASP A 71 13.00 4.86 12.36
N TYR A 72 13.15 3.72 13.05
CA TYR A 72 12.36 2.52 12.76
C TYR A 72 10.84 2.76 12.88
N MET A 73 10.40 3.42 13.95
CA MET A 73 8.98 3.74 14.13
C MET A 73 8.46 4.72 13.09
N THR A 74 9.30 5.69 12.67
CA THR A 74 8.97 6.65 11.61
C THR A 74 8.83 5.97 10.26
N GLU A 75 9.77 5.11 9.89
CA GLU A 75 9.75 4.40 8.63
C GLU A 75 8.60 3.38 8.58
N LYS A 76 8.32 2.69 9.69
CA LYS A 76 7.14 1.83 9.82
C LYS A 76 5.84 2.61 9.65
N ALA A 77 5.73 3.81 10.22
CA ALA A 77 4.55 4.65 10.06
C ALA A 77 4.36 5.11 8.59
N ARG A 78 5.45 5.44 7.89
CA ARG A 78 5.41 5.74 6.44
C ARG A 78 4.96 4.54 5.62
N HIS A 79 5.51 3.36 5.91
CA HIS A 79 5.12 2.13 5.23
C HIS A 79 3.63 1.80 5.43
N GLU A 80 3.12 1.91 6.68
CA GLU A 80 1.71 1.66 6.96
C GLU A 80 0.80 2.69 6.27
N LYS A 81 1.22 3.95 6.21
CA LYS A 81 0.53 4.99 5.45
C LYS A 81 0.45 4.64 3.96
N THR A 82 1.56 4.26 3.35
CA THR A 82 1.60 3.83 1.93
C THR A 82 0.70 2.61 1.69
N LYS A 83 0.74 1.63 2.60
CA LYS A 83 -0.11 0.43 2.51
C LYS A 83 -1.60 0.78 2.57
N ARG A 84 -1.98 1.71 3.44
CA ARG A 84 -3.36 2.24 3.49
C ARG A 84 -3.74 2.94 2.19
N GLU A 85 -2.87 3.78 1.64
CA GLU A 85 -3.13 4.51 0.39
C GLU A 85 -3.28 3.55 -0.80
N ILE A 86 -2.46 2.49 -0.87
CA ILE A 86 -2.61 1.42 -1.88
C ILE A 86 -3.96 0.70 -1.72
N ALA A 87 -4.37 0.37 -0.50
CA ALA A 87 -5.65 -0.27 -0.24
C ALA A 87 -6.83 0.64 -0.64
N GLU A 88 -6.74 1.94 -0.37
CA GLU A 88 -7.74 2.94 -0.79
C GLU A 88 -7.82 3.06 -2.32
N LEU A 89 -6.68 3.07 -3.02
CA LEU A 89 -6.64 3.07 -4.48
C LEU A 89 -7.21 1.79 -5.08
N ARG A 90 -6.89 0.61 -4.51
CA ARG A 90 -7.47 -0.68 -4.94
C ARG A 90 -8.98 -0.70 -4.77
N LEU A 91 -9.49 -0.24 -3.62
CA LEU A 91 -10.92 -0.11 -3.40
C LEU A 91 -11.57 0.84 -4.42
N ALA A 92 -10.96 2.00 -4.66
CA ALA A 92 -11.47 2.96 -5.64
C ALA A 92 -11.48 2.41 -7.07
N LYS A 93 -10.52 1.57 -7.44
CA LYS A 93 -10.51 0.85 -8.73
C LYS A 93 -11.66 -0.16 -8.81
N MET A 94 -11.85 -0.98 -7.78
CA MET A 94 -12.94 -1.96 -7.70
C MET A 94 -14.33 -1.30 -7.76
N GLU A 95 -14.46 -0.09 -7.21
CA GLU A 95 -15.68 0.72 -7.28
C GLU A 95 -15.79 1.56 -8.57
N HIS A 96 -14.89 1.37 -9.54
CA HIS A 96 -14.87 2.10 -10.82
C HIS A 96 -14.79 3.64 -10.67
N ARG A 97 -14.13 4.12 -9.62
CA ARG A 97 -13.96 5.56 -9.33
C ARG A 97 -12.65 6.14 -9.85
N VAL A 98 -11.66 5.30 -10.12
CA VAL A 98 -10.34 5.71 -10.65
C VAL A 98 -9.87 4.74 -11.72
N TYR A 99 -9.20 5.27 -12.73
CA TYR A 99 -8.69 4.51 -13.87
C TYR A 99 -7.23 4.89 -14.14
N SER A 100 -6.48 3.99 -14.75
CA SER A 100 -5.12 4.32 -15.18
C SER A 100 -5.15 5.33 -16.33
N ALA A 101 -4.14 6.18 -16.43
CA ALA A 101 -4.02 7.12 -17.54
C ALA A 101 -3.96 6.41 -18.90
N LYS A 102 -3.34 5.22 -18.94
CA LYS A 102 -3.23 4.36 -20.14
C LYS A 102 -4.61 3.86 -20.58
N THR A 103 -5.44 3.43 -19.64
CA THR A 103 -6.82 2.97 -19.92
C THR A 103 -7.66 4.09 -20.48
N VAL A 104 -7.57 5.27 -19.85
CA VAL A 104 -8.27 6.48 -20.31
C VAL A 104 -7.82 6.86 -21.71
N GLU A 105 -6.52 6.87 -21.99
CA GLU A 105 -5.97 7.18 -23.31
C GLU A 105 -6.47 6.21 -24.39
N LEU A 106 -6.46 4.90 -24.12
CA LEU A 106 -6.92 3.89 -25.07
C LEU A 106 -8.39 4.10 -25.47
N VAL A 107 -9.27 4.20 -24.46
CA VAL A 107 -10.72 4.35 -24.67
C VAL A 107 -11.04 5.66 -25.38
N MET A 108 -10.42 6.77 -24.96
CA MET A 108 -10.61 8.07 -25.61
C MET A 108 -10.10 8.07 -27.05
N THR A 109 -8.97 7.41 -27.33
CA THR A 109 -8.41 7.30 -28.67
C THR A 109 -9.35 6.53 -29.59
N GLU A 110 -9.90 5.41 -29.12
CA GLU A 110 -10.87 4.62 -29.88
C GLU A 110 -12.15 5.41 -30.15
N MET A 111 -12.72 6.03 -29.12
CA MET A 111 -13.94 6.84 -29.21
C MET A 111 -13.80 7.98 -30.22
N LEU A 112 -12.70 8.74 -30.14
CA LEU A 112 -12.43 9.85 -31.05
C LEU A 112 -12.11 9.38 -32.48
N SER A 113 -11.45 8.24 -32.62
CA SER A 113 -11.18 7.64 -33.93
C SER A 113 -12.45 7.19 -34.64
N ASN A 114 -13.38 6.60 -33.90
CA ASN A 114 -14.70 6.22 -34.38
C ASN A 114 -15.51 7.45 -34.79
N LEU A 115 -15.57 8.48 -33.94
CA LEU A 115 -16.24 9.74 -34.26
C LEU A 115 -15.67 10.38 -35.54
N ARG A 116 -14.34 10.45 -35.65
CA ARG A 116 -13.68 10.99 -36.85
C ARG A 116 -14.11 10.24 -38.12
N THR A 117 -14.14 8.92 -38.05
CA THR A 117 -14.56 8.06 -39.17
C THR A 117 -16.01 8.34 -39.57
N GLN A 118 -16.91 8.43 -38.59
CA GLN A 118 -18.32 8.73 -38.84
C GLN A 118 -18.50 10.13 -39.45
N LEU A 119 -17.84 11.15 -38.93
CA LEU A 119 -17.91 12.52 -39.43
C LEU A 119 -17.40 12.62 -40.87
N LEU A 120 -16.29 11.95 -41.20
CA LEU A 120 -15.77 11.89 -42.57
C LEU A 120 -16.68 11.12 -43.53
N GLY A 121 -17.53 10.23 -43.02
CA GLY A 121 -18.55 9.51 -43.79
C GLY A 121 -19.84 10.30 -44.03
N LEU A 122 -20.10 11.36 -43.24
CA LEU A 122 -21.32 12.17 -43.38
C LEU A 122 -21.50 12.78 -44.77
N PRO A 123 -20.48 13.37 -45.42
CA PRO A 123 -20.66 13.92 -46.76
C PRO A 123 -21.11 12.86 -47.77
N THR A 124 -20.51 11.67 -47.74
CA THR A 124 -20.88 10.56 -48.64
C THR A 124 -22.33 10.09 -48.40
N LYS A 125 -22.77 10.04 -47.14
CA LYS A 125 -24.14 9.67 -46.78
C LYS A 125 -25.16 10.74 -47.16
N LEU A 126 -24.85 12.01 -46.87
CA LEU A 126 -25.80 13.11 -46.95
C LEU A 126 -25.87 13.75 -48.34
N ALA A 127 -24.77 13.83 -49.08
CA ALA A 127 -24.74 14.46 -50.40
C ALA A 127 -25.88 14.02 -51.35
N PRO A 128 -26.13 12.71 -51.57
CA PRO A 128 -27.23 12.28 -52.45
C PRO A 128 -28.63 12.57 -51.87
N GLN A 129 -28.74 12.74 -50.55
CA GLN A 129 -30.02 13.01 -49.88
C GLN A 129 -30.36 14.50 -49.81
N LEU A 130 -29.36 15.35 -50.01
CA LEU A 130 -29.45 16.80 -49.94
C LEU A 130 -29.52 17.44 -51.34
N GLU A 131 -29.28 16.67 -52.40
CA GLU A 131 -29.36 17.17 -53.76
C GLU A 131 -30.78 17.70 -54.08
N GLY A 132 -30.84 18.92 -54.62
CA GLY A 132 -32.11 19.58 -54.97
C GLY A 132 -32.94 20.09 -53.79
N LYS A 133 -32.43 20.00 -52.54
CA LYS A 133 -33.11 20.50 -51.34
C LYS A 133 -32.92 21.99 -51.12
N THR A 134 -33.88 22.60 -50.44
CA THR A 134 -33.79 24.02 -50.00
C THR A 134 -32.75 24.20 -48.92
N LYS A 135 -32.29 25.45 -48.72
CA LYS A 135 -31.30 25.77 -47.68
C LYS A 135 -31.80 25.39 -46.29
N GLU A 136 -33.08 25.62 -46.01
CA GLU A 136 -33.73 25.31 -44.74
C GLU A 136 -33.77 23.80 -44.47
N GLU A 137 -34.13 23.00 -45.48
CA GLU A 137 -34.11 21.53 -45.39
C GLU A 137 -32.69 20.99 -45.18
N ILE A 138 -31.71 21.54 -45.91
CA ILE A 138 -30.29 21.15 -45.77
C ILE A 138 -29.79 21.43 -44.37
N TYR A 139 -30.05 22.63 -43.85
CA TYR A 139 -29.64 23.01 -42.50
C TYR A 139 -30.27 22.09 -41.46
N ALA A 140 -31.59 21.88 -41.52
CA ALA A 140 -32.29 21.00 -40.58
C ALA A 140 -31.73 19.56 -40.59
N ARG A 141 -31.43 19.02 -41.78
CA ARG A 141 -30.89 17.67 -41.93
C ARG A 141 -29.47 17.55 -41.36
N LEU A 142 -28.60 18.52 -41.66
CA LEU A 142 -27.23 18.54 -41.16
C LEU A 142 -27.20 18.69 -39.64
N THR A 143 -27.98 19.61 -39.09
CA THR A 143 -28.08 19.83 -37.64
C THR A 143 -28.55 18.56 -36.94
N LYS A 144 -29.61 17.93 -37.45
CA LYS A 144 -30.10 16.66 -36.90
C LYS A 144 -29.01 15.59 -36.87
N GLU A 145 -28.30 15.41 -37.98
CA GLU A 145 -27.29 14.36 -38.06
C GLU A 145 -26.09 14.61 -37.14
N LEU A 146 -25.71 15.88 -36.96
CA LEU A 146 -24.67 16.26 -36.01
C LEU A 146 -25.11 16.06 -34.56
N GLU A 147 -26.35 16.45 -34.22
CA GLU A 147 -26.92 16.26 -32.88
C GLU A 147 -27.03 14.77 -32.52
N GLU A 148 -27.41 13.92 -33.47
CA GLU A 148 -27.42 12.46 -33.26
C GLU A 148 -26.01 11.93 -32.95
N LYS A 149 -24.99 12.32 -33.75
CA LYS A 149 -23.60 11.87 -33.52
C LYS A 149 -23.02 12.41 -32.21
N LEU A 150 -23.37 13.63 -31.81
CA LEU A 150 -22.94 14.21 -30.53
C LEU A 150 -23.66 13.55 -29.34
N SER A 151 -24.92 13.17 -29.51
CA SER A 151 -25.68 12.45 -28.49
C SER A 151 -25.09 11.05 -28.26
N GLU A 152 -24.78 10.31 -29.32
CA GLU A 152 -24.07 9.02 -29.24
C GLU A 152 -22.74 9.14 -28.46
N LEU A 153 -22.00 10.23 -28.66
CA LEU A 153 -20.75 10.48 -27.93
C LEU A 153 -20.99 10.79 -26.45
N SER A 154 -22.11 11.44 -26.12
CA SER A 154 -22.45 11.83 -24.75
C SER A 154 -22.95 10.67 -23.88
N GLU A 155 -23.44 9.60 -24.50
CA GLU A 155 -23.98 8.41 -23.84
C GLU A 155 -22.90 7.40 -23.39
N TYR A 156 -21.65 7.85 -23.19
CA TYR A 156 -20.58 6.93 -22.77
C TYR A 156 -20.83 6.35 -21.36
N SER A 157 -20.46 5.08 -21.15
CA SER A 157 -20.52 4.41 -19.83
C SER A 157 -19.13 4.38 -19.17
N PRO A 158 -19.03 4.61 -17.84
CA PRO A 158 -17.79 4.36 -17.08
C PRO A 158 -17.27 2.92 -17.21
N ASP A 159 -18.13 1.95 -17.53
CA ASP A 159 -17.74 0.55 -17.74
C ASP A 159 -16.79 0.38 -18.94
N LEU A 160 -16.72 1.35 -19.85
CA LEU A 160 -15.79 1.33 -20.98
C LEU A 160 -14.32 1.40 -20.54
N PHE A 161 -14.06 1.85 -19.31
CA PHE A 161 -12.71 2.04 -18.78
C PHE A 161 -12.28 0.91 -17.84
N THR A 162 -12.98 -0.22 -17.78
CA THR A 162 -12.55 -1.35 -16.94
C THR A 162 -11.26 -1.95 -17.50
N ASP A 163 -10.18 -1.89 -16.71
CA ASP A 163 -8.92 -2.58 -17.02
C ASP A 163 -9.17 -4.11 -17.03
N GLU A 164 -9.07 -4.74 -18.20
CA GLU A 164 -8.87 -6.20 -18.31
C GLU A 164 -7.41 -6.60 -18.02
N GLU A 165 -6.62 -5.74 -17.37
CA GLU A 165 -5.28 -6.11 -16.89
C GLU A 165 -5.46 -7.06 -15.71
N VAL A 166 -5.38 -8.36 -16.02
CA VAL A 166 -5.17 -9.47 -15.08
C VAL A 166 -4.15 -9.01 -14.03
N GLU A 167 -4.58 -8.84 -12.79
CA GLU A 167 -3.67 -8.57 -11.68
C GLU A 167 -2.69 -9.76 -11.63
N GLU A 168 -1.45 -9.55 -12.07
CA GLU A 168 -0.37 -10.43 -11.66
C GLU A 168 -0.30 -10.29 -10.14
N GLU A 169 -0.68 -11.38 -9.45
CA GLU A 169 -0.51 -11.51 -8.01
C GLU A 169 0.96 -11.27 -7.69
N ASP A 170 1.29 -10.08 -7.20
CA ASP A 170 2.50 -9.85 -6.42
C ASP A 170 2.32 -10.67 -5.12
N GLU A 171 2.65 -11.97 -5.18
CA GLU A 171 2.88 -12.79 -3.99
C GLU A 171 4.18 -12.33 -3.28
N PRO A 172 4.18 -12.34 -1.93
CA PRO A 172 5.26 -11.77 -1.10
C PRO A 172 6.57 -12.57 -1.09
#